data_AF-A0A7S0M022-F1
#
_entry.id   AF-A0A7S0M022-F1
#
_cell.length_a   1.000
_cell.length_b   1.000
_cell.length_c   1.000
_cell.angle_alpha   90.00
_cell.angle_beta   90.00
_cell.angle_gamma   90.00
#
_symmetry.space_group_name_H-M   'P 1'
#
loop_
_entity.id
_entity.type
_entity.pdbx_description
1 polymer ?
#
loop_
_entity_poly.entity_id
_entity_poly.type
_entity_poly.pdbx_seq_one_letter_code
_entity_poly.pdbx_strand_id
1 'polypeptide(L)'
;GEWGLGVGTRLRPDEIMHCVLVALRAAGCVWKFQSPYHLKCCLIPGRHSDPGTPGGSGRRPSSADSARPRGAVKMSILLYRRRDGFGYVVDFRNTDSSAYSFITLTGELISLLRL
;
A
#
# COMPACT_ATOMS: atom_id res chain seq x y z
N GLY A 1 -11.47 -19.55 -14.72
CA GLY A 1 -11.64 -18.11 -14.46
C GLY A 1 -10.65 -17.36 -15.32
N GLU A 2 -11.05 -16.23 -15.89
CA GLU A 2 -10.14 -15.36 -16.63
C GLU A 2 -9.33 -14.51 -15.65
N TRP A 3 -8.03 -14.42 -15.87
CA TRP A 3 -7.15 -13.58 -15.05
C TRP A 3 -7.23 -12.12 -15.52
N GLY A 4 -7.42 -11.21 -14.57
CA GLY A 4 -7.41 -9.76 -14.79
C GLY A 4 -6.30 -9.08 -14.00
N LEU A 5 -5.90 -7.89 -14.45
CA LEU A 5 -4.97 -7.04 -13.70
C LEU A 5 -5.75 -6.24 -12.65
N GLY A 6 -5.28 -6.30 -11.40
CA GLY A 6 -5.80 -5.49 -10.31
C GLY A 6 -7.24 -5.81 -9.89
N VAL A 7 -7.89 -4.85 -9.22
CA VAL A 7 -9.28 -4.94 -8.76
C VAL A 7 -10.13 -3.94 -9.52
N GLY A 8 -11.15 -4.46 -10.23
CA GLY A 8 -12.10 -3.63 -10.98
C GLY A 8 -13.24 -3.12 -10.10
N THR A 9 -13.65 -1.87 -10.30
CA THR A 9 -14.76 -1.23 -9.57
C THR A 9 -15.46 -0.17 -10.42
N ARG A 10 -16.69 0.19 -10.04
CA ARG A 10 -17.50 1.26 -10.66
C ARG A 10 -17.65 2.49 -9.78
N LEU A 11 -17.06 2.50 -8.59
CA LEU A 11 -17.05 3.67 -7.70
C LEU A 11 -16.39 4.88 -8.36
N ARG A 12 -16.66 6.07 -7.82
CA ARG A 12 -16.01 7.30 -8.29
C ARG A 12 -14.54 7.34 -7.88
N PRO A 13 -13.65 7.99 -8.64
CA PRO A 13 -12.21 7.99 -8.34
C PRO A 13 -11.86 8.44 -6.92
N ASP A 14 -12.56 9.44 -6.38
CA ASP A 14 -12.38 9.95 -5.03
C ASP A 14 -12.76 8.91 -3.95
N GLU A 15 -13.87 8.19 -4.15
CA GLU A 15 -14.31 7.09 -3.29
C GLU A 15 -13.31 5.93 -3.32
N ILE A 16 -12.83 5.57 -4.51
CA ILE A 16 -11.81 4.53 -4.69
C ILE A 16 -10.54 4.90 -3.95
N MET A 17 -10.04 6.11 -4.15
CA MET A 17 -8.83 6.57 -3.46
C MET A 17 -9.03 6.63 -1.95
N HIS A 18 -10.21 7.03 -1.46
CA HIS A 18 -10.54 6.95 -0.03
C HIS A 18 -10.43 5.52 0.50
N CYS A 19 -11.04 4.53 -0.18
CA CYS A 19 -10.95 3.12 0.21
C CYS A 19 -9.50 2.60 0.20
N VAL A 20 -8.69 2.99 -0.80
CA VAL A 20 -7.26 2.65 -0.85
C VAL A 20 -6.52 3.22 0.36
N LEU A 21 -6.74 4.49 0.71
CA LEU A 21 -6.06 5.11 1.85
C LEU A 21 -6.47 4.48 3.18
N VAL A 22 -7.76 4.12 3.33
CA VAL A 22 -8.26 3.40 4.51
C VAL A 22 -7.60 2.01 4.62
N ALA A 23 -7.52 1.26 3.51
CA ALA A 23 -6.87 -0.05 3.48
C ALA A 23 -5.37 0.05 3.81
N LEU A 24 -4.66 1.02 3.24
CA LEU A 24 -3.25 1.26 3.55
C LEU A 24 -3.04 1.60 5.03
N ARG A 25 -3.93 2.39 5.62
CA ARG A 25 -3.88 2.73 7.05
C ARG A 25 -4.09 1.50 7.92
N ALA A 26 -5.09 0.69 7.61
CA ALA A 26 -5.41 -0.54 8.34
C ALA A 26 -4.27 -1.56 8.26
N ALA A 27 -3.60 -1.66 7.10
CA ALA A 27 -2.42 -2.51 6.90
C ALA A 27 -1.12 -1.92 7.48
N GLY A 28 -1.15 -0.78 8.16
CA GLY A 28 0.05 -0.15 8.75
C GLY A 28 1.07 0.34 7.70
N CYS A 29 0.65 0.57 6.47
CA CYS A 29 1.51 1.10 5.43
C CYS A 29 1.75 2.60 5.61
N VAL A 30 2.92 3.08 5.22
CA VAL A 30 3.16 4.50 4.94
C VAL A 30 3.08 4.73 3.44
N TRP A 31 2.63 5.90 3.00
CA TRP A 31 2.49 6.20 1.58
C TRP A 31 2.85 7.64 1.23
N LYS A 32 3.13 7.85 -0.05
CA LYS A 32 3.28 9.18 -0.66
C LYS A 32 2.60 9.20 -2.02
N PHE A 33 1.96 10.31 -2.33
CA PHE A 33 1.42 10.54 -3.67
C PHE A 33 2.56 10.82 -4.66
N GLN A 34 2.41 10.29 -5.87
CA GLN A 34 3.18 10.69 -7.06
C GLN A 34 2.29 11.52 -7.99
N SER A 35 0.98 11.25 -7.99
CA SER A 35 -0.08 12.05 -8.60
C SER A 35 -1.41 11.73 -7.88
N PRO A 36 -2.54 12.40 -8.19
CA PRO A 36 -3.82 12.15 -7.50
C PRO A 36 -4.28 10.68 -7.51
N TYR A 37 -3.88 9.91 -8.51
CA TYR A 37 -4.31 8.52 -8.76
C TYR A 37 -3.13 7.53 -8.80
N HIS A 38 -1.97 7.96 -8.31
CA HIS A 38 -0.77 7.13 -8.24
C HIS A 38 -0.06 7.42 -6.92
N LEU A 39 0.08 6.39 -6.09
CA LEU A 39 0.83 6.47 -4.85
C LEU A 39 1.90 5.37 -4.80
N LYS A 40 2.94 5.64 -4.03
CA LYS A 40 3.91 4.64 -3.60
C LYS A 40 3.66 4.37 -2.12
N CYS A 41 3.54 3.11 -1.74
CA CYS A 41 3.42 2.71 -0.35
C CYS A 41 4.57 1.79 0.07
N CYS A 42 4.79 1.75 1.38
CA CYS A 42 5.80 0.92 2.01
C CYS A 42 5.23 0.37 3.32
N LEU A 43 5.28 -0.95 3.50
CA LEU A 43 5.10 -1.59 4.79
C LEU A 43 6.48 -1.75 5.44
N ILE A 44 6.62 -1.33 6.70
CA ILE A 44 7.84 -1.50 7.48
C ILE A 44 7.48 -2.40 8.67
N PRO A 45 7.92 -3.67 8.68
CA PRO A 45 7.66 -4.58 9.80
C PRO A 45 8.16 -3.99 11.13
N GLY A 46 7.34 -4.09 12.18
CA GLY A 46 7.69 -3.59 13.52
C GLY A 46 7.44 -2.09 13.76
N ARG A 47 6.83 -1.37 12.81
CA ARG A 47 6.31 0.00 13.00
C ARG A 47 4.83 0.05 13.40
N HIS A 48 4.32 -0.94 14.12
CA HIS A 48 3.02 -0.80 14.76
C HIS A 48 3.10 0.30 15.82
N SER A 49 2.77 1.52 15.41
CA SER A 49 2.57 2.65 16.31
C SER A 49 1.21 2.46 16.97
N ASP A 50 1.20 1.93 18.20
CA ASP A 50 0.07 2.14 19.10
C ASP A 50 -0.08 3.65 19.37
N PRO A 51 -1.26 4.25 19.16
CA PRO A 51 -1.52 5.64 19.55
C PRO A 51 -1.85 5.67 21.05
N GLY A 52 -0.85 5.60 21.93
CA GLY A 52 -1.17 5.59 23.37
C GLY A 52 -0.07 5.74 24.41
N THR A 53 1.23 5.54 24.11
CA THR A 53 2.23 5.44 25.19
C THR A 53 3.29 6.53 25.14
N PRO A 54 3.30 7.50 26.08
CA PRO A 54 4.47 8.31 26.36
C PRO A 54 5.34 7.57 27.38
N GLY A 55 6.41 6.91 26.94
CA GLY A 55 7.32 6.23 27.87
C GLY A 55 8.42 5.47 27.16
N GLY A 56 9.65 5.95 27.29
CA GLY A 56 10.79 5.52 26.51
C GLY A 56 11.40 4.18 26.91
N SER A 57 12.22 3.65 26.00
CA SER A 57 13.47 2.98 26.34
C SER A 57 14.36 2.98 25.10
N GLY A 58 15.59 3.46 25.29
CA GLY A 58 16.51 3.83 24.23
C GLY A 58 17.05 2.65 23.44
N ARG A 59 17.07 2.82 22.12
CA ARG A 59 18.18 2.35 21.28
C ARG A 59 18.40 3.39 20.20
N ARG A 60 19.37 4.27 20.48
CA ARG A 60 19.92 5.23 19.53
C ARG A 60 20.70 4.41 18.48
N PRO A 61 20.32 4.36 17.19
CA PRO A 61 21.26 3.90 16.18
C PRO A 61 22.20 5.08 15.91
N SER A 62 23.38 5.00 16.52
CA SER A 62 24.54 5.78 16.12
C SER A 62 24.85 5.49 14.66
N SER A 63 25.07 6.57 13.90
CA SER A 63 25.87 6.64 12.66
C SER A 63 25.44 5.75 11.50
N ALA A 64 24.87 6.42 10.49
CA ALA A 64 25.10 6.18 9.06
C ALA A 64 25.22 4.72 8.63
N ASP A 65 24.08 4.06 8.53
CA ASP A 65 23.94 3.04 7.50
C ASP A 65 22.57 3.21 6.87
N SER A 66 22.55 3.49 5.56
CA SER A 66 21.33 3.60 4.74
C SER A 66 20.72 2.22 4.48
N ALA A 67 20.80 1.33 5.48
CA ALA A 67 20.32 -0.02 5.43
C ALA A 67 18.79 0.03 5.36
N ARG A 68 18.26 -0.38 4.20
CA ARG A 68 16.82 -0.61 4.05
C ARG A 68 16.34 -1.44 5.25
N PRO A 69 15.20 -1.09 5.88
CA PRO A 69 14.64 -1.93 6.93
C PRO A 69 14.49 -3.34 6.35
N ARG A 70 15.14 -4.33 6.96
CA ARG A 70 15.04 -5.72 6.50
C ARG A 70 13.56 -6.10 6.50
N GLY A 71 13.06 -6.58 5.36
CA GLY A 71 11.66 -6.97 5.21
C GLY A 71 10.69 -5.83 4.85
N ALA A 72 11.15 -4.62 4.54
CA ALA A 72 10.27 -3.58 4.00
C ALA A 72 9.68 -4.01 2.65
N VAL A 73 8.37 -3.85 2.49
CA VAL A 73 7.65 -4.17 1.25
C VAL A 73 7.23 -2.88 0.58
N LYS A 74 7.65 -2.66 -0.67
CA LYS A 74 7.40 -1.44 -1.45
C LYS A 74 6.61 -1.76 -2.71
N MET A 75 5.51 -1.05 -2.91
CA MET A 75 4.71 -1.16 -4.13
C MET A 75 4.18 0.20 -4.57
N SER A 76 3.82 0.29 -5.85
CA SER A 76 3.01 1.37 -6.39
C SER A 76 1.56 0.91 -6.49
N ILE A 77 0.63 1.80 -6.15
CA ILE A 77 -0.80 1.61 -6.39
C ILE A 77 -1.25 2.67 -7.38
N LEU A 78 -1.95 2.25 -8.43
CA LEU A 78 -2.43 3.13 -9.48
C LEU A 78 -3.89 2.87 -9.79
N LEU A 79 -4.61 3.96 -10.03
CA LEU A 79 -5.98 3.92 -10.50
C LEU A 79 -6.03 4.31 -11.98
N TYR A 80 -6.57 3.42 -12.81
CA TYR A 80 -6.80 3.71 -14.23
C TYR A 80 -8.28 3.60 -14.56
N ARG A 81 -8.74 4.40 -15.53
CA ARG A 81 -10.05 4.22 -16.15
C ARG A 81 -9.95 3.07 -17.17
N ARG A 82 -10.94 2.18 -17.17
CA ARG A 82 -11.03 1.11 -18.17
C ARG A 82 -11.32 1.70 -19.56
N ARG A 83 -10.76 1.09 -20.61
CA ARG A 83 -10.95 1.54 -22.01
C ARG A 83 -12.38 1.43 -22.50
N ASP A 84 -13.12 0.45 -21.99
CA ASP A 84 -14.55 0.28 -22.25
C ASP A 84 -15.40 1.43 -21.67
N GLY A 85 -14.80 2.33 -20.88
CA GLY A 85 -15.48 3.46 -20.26
C GLY A 85 -16.26 3.10 -19.00
N PHE A 86 -16.37 1.80 -18.67
CA PHE A 86 -17.17 1.28 -17.57
C PHE A 86 -16.30 0.96 -16.36
N GLY A 87 -16.02 2.01 -15.59
CA GLY A 87 -15.35 1.92 -14.30
C GLY A 87 -13.83 2.02 -14.36
N TYR A 88 -13.21 1.57 -13.29
CA TYR A 88 -11.81 1.77 -12.99
C TYR A 88 -11.15 0.49 -12.49
N VAL A 89 -9.82 0.47 -12.52
CA VAL A 89 -8.99 -0.63 -12.00
C VAL A 89 -7.97 -0.06 -11.04
N VAL A 90 -7.91 -0.65 -9.85
CA VAL A 90 -6.83 -0.46 -8.88
C VAL A 90 -5.75 -1.51 -9.15
N ASP A 91 -4.60 -1.06 -9.63
CA ASP A 91 -3.43 -1.86 -9.99
C ASP A 91 -2.35 -1.78 -8.92
N PHE A 92 -1.67 -2.90 -8.68
CA PHE A 92 -0.62 -3.04 -7.69
C PHE A 92 0.67 -3.47 -8.39
N ARG A 93 1.73 -2.69 -8.24
CA ARG A 93 3.02 -2.97 -8.90
C ARG A 93 4.12 -3.12 -7.88
N ASN A 94 4.77 -4.29 -7.90
CA ASN A 94 5.97 -4.54 -7.12
C ASN A 94 7.09 -3.63 -7.62
N THR A 95 7.69 -2.85 -6.73
CA THR A 95 8.75 -1.89 -7.11
C THR A 95 10.14 -2.35 -6.74
N ASP A 96 10.29 -3.15 -5.68
CA ASP A 96 11.61 -3.57 -5.16
C ASP A 96 11.50 -4.57 -3.99
N SER A 97 10.54 -5.50 -4.04
CA SER A 97 10.27 -6.44 -2.95
C SER A 97 10.23 -7.88 -3.43
N SER A 98 10.39 -8.82 -2.51
CA SER A 98 10.22 -10.24 -2.85
C SER A 98 8.79 -10.46 -3.39
N ALA A 99 8.65 -11.35 -4.38
CA ALA A 99 7.34 -11.66 -4.96
C ALA A 99 6.35 -12.16 -3.89
N TYR A 100 6.83 -12.99 -2.96
CA TYR A 100 6.01 -13.51 -1.85
C TYR A 100 5.51 -12.38 -0.95
N SER A 101 6.39 -11.52 -0.43
CA SER A 101 5.98 -10.43 0.46
C SER A 101 5.07 -9.42 -0.25
N PHE A 102 5.31 -9.18 -1.54
CA PHE A 102 4.43 -8.36 -2.37
C PHE A 102 3.02 -8.97 -2.50
N ILE A 103 2.92 -10.26 -2.81
CA ILE A 103 1.63 -10.96 -2.96
C ILE A 103 0.89 -11.00 -1.62
N THR A 104 1.57 -11.29 -0.51
CA THR A 104 0.96 -11.31 0.82
C THR A 104 0.34 -9.96 1.18
N LEU A 105 1.09 -8.87 1.04
CA LEU A 105 0.57 -7.53 1.32
C LEU A 105 -0.54 -7.13 0.34
N THR A 106 -0.42 -7.50 -0.93
CA THR A 106 -1.48 -7.24 -1.92
C THR A 106 -2.77 -7.97 -1.55
N GLY A 107 -2.69 -9.23 -1.13
CA GLY A 107 -3.85 -10.00 -0.66
C GLY A 107 -4.51 -9.38 0.57
N GLU A 108 -3.71 -8.92 1.54
CA GLU A 108 -4.21 -8.18 2.70
C GLU A 108 -4.93 -6.89 2.29
N LEU A 109 -4.32 -6.07 1.44
CA LEU A 109 -4.94 -4.84 0.95
C LEU A 109 -6.25 -5.11 0.20
N ILE A 110 -6.28 -6.14 -0.67
CA ILE A 110 -7.51 -6.54 -1.38
C ILE A 110 -8.61 -6.95 -0.39
N SER A 111 -8.27 -7.65 0.71
CA SER A 111 -9.27 -8.03 1.72
C SER A 111 -9.84 -6.84 2.51
N LEU A 112 -9.07 -5.75 2.61
CA LEU A 112 -9.45 -4.52 3.29
C LEU A 112 -10.18 -3.52 2.37
N LEU A 113 -10.01 -3.65 1.05
CA LEU A 113 -10.63 -2.80 0.05
C LEU A 113 -12.15 -3.00 0.02
N ARG A 114 -12.88 -1.91 0.22
CA ARG A 114 -14.35 -1.85 0.11
C ARG A 114 -14.70 -1.16 -1.22
N LEU A 115 -14.47 -1.86 -2.33
CA LEU A 115 -14.63 -1.35 -3.70
C LEU A 115 -15.88 -1.86 -4.41
#